data_AF-A0PET7-F1
#
_entry.id   AF-A0PET7-F1
#
_cell.length_a   1.000
_cell.length_b   1.000
_cell.length_c   1.000
_cell.angle_alpha   90.00
_cell.angle_beta   90.00
_cell.angle_gamma   90.00
#
_symmetry.space_group_name_H-M   'P 1'
#
loop_
_entity.id
_entity.type
_entity.pdbx_description
1 polymer ?
#
loop_
_entity_poly.entity_id
_entity_poly.type
_entity_poly.pdbx_seq_one_letter_code
_entity_poly.pdbx_strand_id
1 'polypeptide(L)'
;DVTYGWWAGNAFVTNRSGRFIASHAAHTGLISLAAGANTLFEFSRFDPSVPMGNQGLVSIPHLAAIGIGFDEAGVWTGAGVATIAIFHLIFSMVYGGGGLLHGVLFDEKVEDSEVLQAQKFKLEWNNPDNQTFILGHHLIFMGVACAWFVEWARIHGIYDPALGAVRQVNYNLDLSMIWQRQFDFITIDSLEDVMGGHAFLAFAEITGGAFHIIAGSTPWEDKRLGEWSKFKGAELLSAEAVLSWSLAGIG
;
A
#
# COMPACT_ATOMS: atom_id res chain seq x y z
N ASP A 1 29.18 -11.31 15.85
CA ASP A 1 28.26 -10.18 16.03
C ASP A 1 28.81 -8.91 15.43
N VAL A 2 28.02 -8.27 14.55
CA VAL A 2 28.33 -6.93 14.03
C VAL A 2 27.84 -5.92 15.07
N THR A 3 28.69 -4.95 15.42
CA THR A 3 28.32 -3.87 16.35
C THR A 3 28.08 -2.59 15.55
N TYR A 4 26.87 -2.06 15.58
CA TYR A 4 26.54 -0.78 14.95
C TYR A 4 26.67 0.37 15.95
N GLY A 5 27.13 1.54 15.48
CA GLY A 5 27.05 2.77 16.25
C GLY A 5 25.60 3.25 16.40
N TRP A 6 25.32 4.15 17.35
CA TRP A 6 23.97 4.65 17.62
C TRP A 6 23.29 5.29 16.39
N TRP A 7 24.07 5.89 15.50
CA TRP A 7 23.60 6.49 14.24
C TRP A 7 23.08 5.46 13.23
N ALA A 8 23.42 4.17 13.38
CA ALA A 8 22.92 3.05 12.59
C ALA A 8 22.04 2.11 13.43
N GLY A 9 21.43 2.63 14.52
CA GLY A 9 20.66 1.82 15.47
C GLY A 9 19.57 0.96 14.81
N ASN A 10 18.93 1.45 13.75
CA ASN A 10 17.88 0.71 13.05
C ASN A 10 18.39 -0.54 12.31
N ALA A 11 19.69 -0.64 11.99
CA ALA A 11 20.26 -1.84 11.40
C ALA A 11 20.15 -3.07 12.33
N PHE A 12 20.03 -2.87 13.65
CA PHE A 12 19.86 -3.95 14.62
C PHE A 12 18.53 -4.71 14.48
N VAL A 13 17.50 -4.11 13.89
CA VAL A 13 16.18 -4.76 13.77
C VAL A 13 16.12 -5.79 12.63
N THR A 14 17.13 -5.81 11.75
CA THR A 14 17.17 -6.69 10.56
C THR A 14 17.07 -8.17 10.91
N ASN A 15 17.66 -8.61 12.02
CA ASN A 15 17.62 -9.99 12.48
C ASN A 15 16.62 -10.22 13.63
N ARG A 16 15.69 -9.29 13.85
CA ARG A 16 14.72 -9.28 14.96
C ARG A 16 13.33 -9.12 14.39
N SER A 17 12.75 -10.20 13.88
CA SER A 17 11.48 -10.20 13.14
C SER A 17 10.34 -9.47 13.87
N GLY A 18 10.22 -9.63 15.20
CA GLY A 18 9.23 -8.92 16.02
C GLY A 18 9.48 -7.41 16.06
N ARG A 19 10.73 -6.98 16.24
CA ARG A 19 11.10 -5.55 16.25
C ARG A 19 11.04 -4.93 14.85
N PHE A 20 11.27 -5.72 13.81
CA PHE A 20 11.07 -5.32 12.42
C PHE A 20 9.59 -5.05 12.12
N ILE A 21 8.68 -5.92 12.59
CA ILE A 21 7.23 -5.67 12.50
C ILE A 21 6.85 -4.43 13.30
N ALA A 22 7.41 -4.26 14.51
CA ALA A 22 7.14 -3.11 15.35
C ALA A 22 7.45 -1.77 14.66
N SER A 23 8.64 -1.66 14.05
CA SER A 23 9.06 -0.43 13.39
C SER A 23 8.17 -0.07 12.20
N HIS A 24 7.80 -1.05 11.38
CA HIS A 24 6.93 -0.83 10.22
C HIS A 24 5.50 -0.51 10.63
N ALA A 25 4.93 -1.23 11.61
CA ALA A 25 3.59 -0.95 12.13
C ALA A 25 3.50 0.45 12.77
N ALA A 26 4.49 0.84 13.58
CA ALA A 26 4.54 2.17 14.18
C ALA A 26 4.69 3.27 13.10
N HIS A 27 5.53 3.04 12.08
CA HIS A 27 5.68 3.98 10.98
C HIS A 27 4.39 4.14 10.16
N THR A 28 3.66 3.05 9.89
CA THR A 28 2.32 3.09 9.29
C THR A 28 1.34 3.90 10.16
N GLY A 29 1.45 3.78 11.49
CA GLY A 29 0.72 4.63 12.42
C GLY A 29 1.01 6.12 12.24
N LEU A 30 2.28 6.50 12.05
CA LEU A 30 2.66 7.90 11.78
C LEU A 30 2.11 8.40 10.44
N ILE A 31 2.14 7.57 9.39
CA ILE A 31 1.55 7.91 8.08
C ILE A 31 0.04 8.16 8.22
N SER A 32 -0.67 7.25 8.89
CA SER A 32 -2.12 7.36 9.12
C SER A 32 -2.46 8.59 9.98
N LEU A 33 -1.66 8.87 11.02
CA LEU A 33 -1.78 10.06 11.86
C LEU A 33 -1.62 11.33 11.03
N ALA A 34 -0.58 11.40 10.20
CA ALA A 34 -0.31 12.54 9.33
C ALA A 34 -1.45 12.77 8.33
N ALA A 35 -1.97 11.71 7.70
CA ALA A 35 -3.11 11.80 6.78
C ALA A 35 -4.36 12.36 7.48
N GLY A 36 -4.73 11.83 8.65
CA GLY A 36 -5.90 12.31 9.41
C GLY A 36 -5.73 13.74 9.93
N ALA A 37 -4.58 14.05 10.53
CA ALA A 37 -4.28 15.36 11.11
C ALA A 37 -4.20 16.45 10.03
N ASN A 38 -3.53 16.19 8.90
CA ASN A 38 -3.43 17.14 7.80
C ASN A 38 -4.81 17.40 7.19
N THR A 39 -5.65 16.37 7.02
CA THR A 39 -7.00 16.54 6.48
C THR A 39 -7.87 17.44 7.38
N LEU A 40 -7.85 17.25 8.70
CA LEU A 40 -8.57 18.14 9.62
C LEU A 40 -8.00 19.56 9.63
N PHE A 41 -6.67 19.69 9.59
CA PHE A 41 -6.01 20.99 9.52
C PHE A 41 -6.43 21.76 8.27
N GLU A 42 -6.36 21.13 7.09
CA GLU A 42 -6.86 21.68 5.83
C GLU A 42 -8.34 22.06 5.91
N PHE A 43 -9.17 21.19 6.49
CA PHE A 43 -10.62 21.41 6.56
C PHE A 43 -10.97 22.58 7.46
N SER A 44 -10.24 22.77 8.55
CA SER A 44 -10.45 23.88 9.50
C SER A 44 -10.17 25.27 8.92
N ARG A 45 -9.36 25.34 7.85
CA ARG A 45 -8.96 26.60 7.20
C ARG A 45 -9.49 26.74 5.77
N PHE A 46 -10.31 25.80 5.32
CA PHE A 46 -10.84 25.79 3.97
C PHE A 46 -11.80 26.96 3.76
N ASP A 47 -11.55 27.76 2.72
CA ASP A 47 -12.42 28.85 2.30
C ASP A 47 -13.13 28.47 0.98
N PRO A 48 -14.46 28.23 1.00
CA PRO A 48 -15.19 27.85 -0.21
C PRO A 48 -15.29 28.99 -1.24
N SER A 49 -14.97 30.24 -0.87
CA SER A 49 -14.95 31.37 -1.82
C SER A 49 -13.71 31.40 -2.70
N VAL A 50 -12.68 30.62 -2.37
CA VAL A 50 -11.41 30.54 -3.09
C VAL A 50 -11.30 29.16 -3.77
N PRO A 51 -10.87 29.06 -5.03
CA PRO A 51 -10.63 27.76 -5.67
C PRO A 51 -9.67 26.87 -4.85
N MET A 52 -9.99 25.58 -4.69
CA MET A 52 -9.19 24.64 -3.86
C MET A 52 -7.70 24.64 -4.22
N GLY A 53 -7.37 24.69 -5.52
CA GLY A 53 -5.98 24.69 -6.01
C GLY A 53 -5.15 25.91 -5.58
N ASN A 54 -5.79 26.99 -5.12
CA ASN A 54 -5.11 28.23 -4.71
C ASN A 54 -4.91 28.35 -3.19
N GLN A 55 -5.30 27.34 -2.41
CA GLN A 55 -5.27 27.39 -0.94
C GLN A 55 -4.12 26.58 -0.30
N GLY A 56 -3.26 25.99 -1.14
CA GLY A 56 -2.17 25.11 -0.68
C GLY A 56 -2.71 23.89 0.06
N LEU A 57 -3.73 23.25 -0.50
CA LEU A 57 -4.37 22.04 0.02
C LEU A 57 -3.84 20.82 -0.72
N VAL A 58 -3.72 19.70 -0.03
CA VAL A 58 -3.28 18.43 -0.58
C VAL A 58 -4.35 17.37 -0.31
N SER A 59 -4.73 17.14 0.94
CA SER A 59 -5.64 16.05 1.31
C SER A 59 -7.08 16.25 0.80
N ILE A 60 -7.66 17.44 0.97
CA ILE A 60 -9.05 17.70 0.57
C ILE A 60 -9.25 17.58 -0.95
N PRO A 61 -8.37 18.14 -1.81
CA PRO A 61 -8.45 17.91 -3.26
C PRO A 61 -8.41 16.42 -3.65
N HIS A 62 -7.60 15.59 -2.97
CA HIS A 62 -7.58 14.15 -3.23
C HIS A 62 -8.89 13.47 -2.84
N LEU A 63 -9.51 13.86 -1.72
CA LEU A 63 -10.84 13.38 -1.34
C LEU A 63 -11.92 13.81 -2.35
N ALA A 64 -11.86 15.07 -2.79
CA ALA A 64 -12.77 15.60 -3.81
C ALA A 64 -12.65 14.84 -5.13
N ALA A 65 -11.43 14.51 -5.57
CA ALA A 65 -11.19 13.75 -6.79
C ALA A 65 -11.89 12.38 -6.76
N ILE A 66 -11.94 11.72 -5.61
CA ILE A 66 -12.66 10.45 -5.43
C ILE A 66 -14.14 10.62 -5.05
N GLY A 67 -14.70 11.83 -5.18
CA GLY A 67 -16.12 12.11 -4.94
C GLY A 67 -16.52 12.29 -3.47
N ILE A 68 -15.57 12.32 -2.53
CA ILE A 68 -15.84 12.59 -1.11
C ILE A 68 -15.85 14.10 -0.86
N GLY A 69 -16.88 14.59 -0.18
CA GLY A 69 -17.07 16.01 0.14
C GLY A 69 -18.24 16.66 -0.60
N PHE A 70 -18.87 15.93 -1.51
CA PHE A 70 -20.09 16.35 -2.21
C PHE A 70 -21.33 15.77 -1.53
N ASP A 71 -22.44 16.50 -1.57
CA ASP A 71 -23.76 16.00 -1.17
C ASP A 71 -24.47 15.22 -2.30
N GLU A 72 -25.68 14.73 -2.04
CA GLU A 72 -26.48 13.99 -3.04
C GLU A 72 -26.84 14.82 -4.28
N ALA A 73 -26.80 16.15 -4.19
CA ALA A 73 -27.03 17.06 -5.30
C ALA A 73 -25.74 17.38 -6.08
N GLY A 74 -24.60 16.82 -5.68
CA GLY A 74 -23.29 17.07 -6.30
C GLY A 74 -22.66 18.40 -5.91
N VAL A 75 -23.13 19.05 -4.84
CA VAL A 75 -22.57 20.31 -4.33
C VAL A 75 -21.51 20.01 -3.29
N TRP A 76 -20.37 20.69 -3.39
CA TRP A 76 -19.32 20.58 -2.38
C TRP A 76 -19.77 21.18 -1.05
N THR A 77 -19.89 20.33 -0.03
CA THR A 77 -20.28 20.69 1.35
C THR A 77 -19.24 20.26 2.39
N GLY A 78 -18.22 19.52 1.98
CA GLY A 78 -17.29 18.85 2.89
C GLY A 78 -17.86 17.57 3.52
N ALA A 79 -18.98 17.05 2.99
CA ALA A 79 -19.60 15.81 3.45
C ALA A 79 -18.60 14.64 3.50
N GLY A 80 -18.45 14.01 4.67
CA GLY A 80 -17.57 12.86 4.85
C GLY A 80 -16.08 13.17 5.03
N VAL A 81 -15.61 14.41 4.78
CA VAL A 81 -14.18 14.79 4.94
C VAL A 81 -13.72 14.57 6.38
N ALA A 82 -14.46 15.10 7.36
CA ALA A 82 -14.15 14.91 8.78
C ALA A 82 -14.23 13.43 9.19
N THR A 83 -15.18 12.66 8.64
CA THR A 83 -15.31 11.22 8.92
C THR A 83 -14.06 10.46 8.47
N ILE A 84 -13.58 10.69 7.25
CA ILE A 84 -12.35 10.04 6.74
C ILE A 84 -11.14 10.47 7.56
N ALA A 85 -11.03 11.74 7.93
CA ALA A 85 -9.93 12.24 8.73
C ALA A 85 -9.89 11.58 10.12
N ILE A 86 -11.04 11.52 10.81
CA ILE A 86 -11.18 10.87 12.12
C ILE A 86 -10.92 9.38 12.02
N PHE A 87 -11.37 8.73 10.95
CA PHE A 87 -11.07 7.31 10.69
C PHE A 87 -9.55 7.07 10.67
N HIS A 88 -8.79 7.87 9.91
CA HIS A 88 -7.34 7.77 9.89
C HIS A 88 -6.71 8.02 11.27
N LEU A 89 -7.20 9.00 12.03
CA LEU A 89 -6.71 9.25 13.39
C LEU A 89 -6.95 8.05 14.33
N ILE A 90 -8.12 7.42 14.28
CA ILE A 90 -8.42 6.23 15.08
C ILE A 90 -7.50 5.07 14.68
N PHE A 91 -7.36 4.79 13.39
CA PHE A 91 -6.49 3.72 12.92
C PHE A 91 -5.02 3.98 13.20
N SER A 92 -4.57 5.23 13.22
CA SER A 92 -3.22 5.58 13.66
C SER A 92 -2.90 5.08 15.08
N MET A 93 -3.89 5.15 16.00
CA MET A 93 -3.74 4.61 17.35
C MET A 93 -3.69 3.09 17.37
N VAL A 94 -4.46 2.42 16.50
CA VAL A 94 -4.44 0.95 16.38
C VAL A 94 -3.07 0.48 15.88
N TYR A 95 -2.53 1.10 14.82
CA TYR A 95 -1.21 0.79 14.29
C TYR A 95 -0.10 1.12 15.29
N GLY A 96 -0.16 2.28 15.95
CA GLY A 96 0.78 2.66 16.99
C GLY A 96 0.75 1.70 18.18
N GLY A 97 -0.43 1.29 18.62
CA GLY A 97 -0.62 0.27 19.65
C GLY A 97 0.01 -1.06 19.24
N GLY A 98 -0.27 -1.54 18.03
CA GLY A 98 0.36 -2.74 17.47
C GLY A 98 1.90 -2.64 17.42
N GLY A 99 2.43 -1.49 17.00
CA GLY A 99 3.86 -1.20 17.02
C GLY A 99 4.47 -1.28 18.43
N LEU A 100 3.79 -0.73 19.44
CA LEU A 100 4.24 -0.81 20.84
C LEU A 100 4.17 -2.24 21.39
N LEU A 101 3.12 -3.00 21.07
CA LEU A 101 3.00 -4.39 21.49
C LEU A 101 4.17 -5.22 20.96
N HIS A 102 4.45 -5.13 19.65
CA HIS A 102 5.59 -5.80 19.03
C HIS A 102 6.96 -5.23 19.42
N GLY A 103 7.01 -3.97 19.90
CA GLY A 103 8.25 -3.30 20.29
C GLY A 103 8.65 -3.52 21.75
N VAL A 104 7.68 -3.77 22.64
CA VAL A 104 7.89 -3.80 24.09
C VAL A 104 7.41 -5.10 24.74
N LEU A 105 6.25 -5.62 24.33
CA LEU A 105 5.59 -6.72 25.05
C LEU A 105 5.89 -8.09 24.44
N PHE A 106 5.82 -8.21 23.12
CA PHE A 106 6.05 -9.48 22.43
C PHE A 106 7.54 -9.76 22.23
N ASP A 107 7.82 -11.03 21.94
CA ASP A 107 9.17 -11.53 21.69
C ASP A 107 9.89 -10.73 20.61
N GLU A 108 11.18 -10.57 20.79
CA GLU A 108 12.04 -9.85 19.85
C GLU A 108 12.03 -10.50 18.46
N LYS A 109 11.90 -11.82 18.44
CA LYS A 109 11.76 -12.68 17.27
C LYS A 109 10.44 -13.42 17.35
N VAL A 110 9.60 -13.31 16.32
CA VAL A 110 8.28 -13.95 16.31
C VAL A 110 8.37 -15.48 16.22
N GLU A 111 9.48 -16.01 15.72
CA GLU A 111 9.77 -17.44 15.71
C GLU A 111 10.00 -18.03 17.11
N ASP A 112 10.34 -17.21 18.11
CA ASP A 112 10.53 -17.64 19.49
C ASP A 112 9.21 -17.65 20.29
N SER A 113 8.11 -17.18 19.68
CA SER A 113 6.80 -17.10 20.32
C SER A 113 6.21 -18.46 20.64
N GLU A 114 5.51 -18.58 21.78
CA GLU A 114 4.72 -19.77 22.13
C GLU A 114 3.50 -19.99 21.19
N VAL A 115 3.12 -18.99 20.40
CA VAL A 115 1.99 -19.06 19.46
C VAL A 115 2.47 -19.60 18.11
N LEU A 116 2.09 -20.84 17.78
CA LEU A 116 2.47 -21.51 16.52
C LEU A 116 2.15 -20.71 15.25
N GLN A 117 1.05 -19.94 15.25
CA GLN A 117 0.68 -19.08 14.12
C GLN A 117 1.66 -17.92 13.96
N ALA A 118 2.18 -17.35 15.05
CA ALA A 118 3.14 -16.25 15.02
C ALA A 118 4.48 -16.69 14.42
N GLN A 119 4.90 -17.93 14.71
CA GLN A 119 6.14 -18.51 14.18
C GLN A 119 6.18 -18.58 12.65
N LYS A 120 5.01 -18.61 11.99
CA LYS A 120 4.92 -18.58 10.51
C LYS A 120 5.37 -17.25 9.91
N PHE A 121 5.39 -16.18 10.69
CA PHE A 121 5.82 -14.84 10.28
C PHE A 121 7.32 -14.60 10.50
N LYS A 122 8.11 -15.67 10.68
CA LYS A 122 9.57 -15.59 10.69
C LYS A 122 10.10 -14.91 9.42
N LEU A 123 11.22 -14.21 9.57
CA LEU A 123 11.83 -13.46 8.48
C LEU A 123 13.21 -14.04 8.17
N GLU A 124 13.34 -14.63 6.99
CA GLU A 124 14.55 -15.31 6.53
C GLU A 124 15.01 -14.66 5.21
N TRP A 125 15.91 -13.70 5.31
CA TRP A 125 16.32 -12.87 4.16
C TRP A 125 16.90 -13.65 2.99
N ASN A 126 17.63 -14.71 3.28
CA ASN A 126 18.28 -15.57 2.29
C ASN A 126 17.39 -16.74 1.83
N ASN A 127 16.17 -16.85 2.34
CA ASN A 127 15.21 -17.88 1.94
C ASN A 127 14.21 -17.32 0.92
N PRO A 128 14.36 -17.64 -0.38
CA PRO A 128 13.46 -17.12 -1.41
C PRO A 128 12.00 -17.55 -1.19
N ASP A 129 11.76 -18.70 -0.56
CA ASP A 129 10.41 -19.23 -0.32
C ASP A 129 9.69 -18.39 0.72
N ASN A 130 10.40 -17.99 1.78
CA ASN A 130 9.89 -17.06 2.80
C ASN A 130 9.62 -15.67 2.19
N GLN A 131 10.57 -15.12 1.43
CA GLN A 131 10.43 -13.78 0.82
C GLN A 131 9.29 -13.71 -0.19
N THR A 132 9.17 -14.70 -1.09
CA THR A 132 8.10 -14.73 -2.09
C THR A 132 6.73 -14.98 -1.46
N PHE A 133 6.66 -15.76 -0.37
CA PHE A 133 5.42 -15.96 0.36
C PHE A 133 4.89 -14.66 0.98
N ILE A 134 5.79 -13.87 1.59
CA ILE A 134 5.46 -12.55 2.15
C ILE A 134 5.05 -11.58 1.04
N LEU A 135 5.83 -11.50 -0.05
CA LEU A 135 5.52 -10.65 -1.20
C LEU A 135 4.13 -10.96 -1.78
N GLY A 136 3.80 -12.24 -1.95
CA GLY A 136 2.53 -12.65 -2.56
C GLY A 136 1.31 -12.19 -1.78
N HIS A 137 1.38 -12.18 -0.43
CA HIS A 137 0.30 -11.61 0.39
C HIS A 137 0.14 -10.10 0.20
N HIS A 138 1.26 -9.36 0.14
CA HIS A 138 1.22 -7.91 -0.09
C HIS A 138 0.65 -7.55 -1.47
N LEU A 139 1.01 -8.31 -2.52
CA LEU A 139 0.44 -8.14 -3.86
C LEU A 139 -1.07 -8.35 -3.87
N ILE A 140 -1.59 -9.34 -3.14
CA ILE A 140 -3.04 -9.53 -3.02
C ILE A 140 -3.71 -8.30 -2.35
N PHE A 141 -3.12 -7.75 -1.28
CA PHE A 141 -3.67 -6.54 -0.65
C PHE A 141 -3.67 -5.33 -1.59
N MET A 142 -2.62 -5.15 -2.39
CA MET A 142 -2.57 -4.07 -3.40
C MET A 142 -3.64 -4.27 -4.47
N GLY A 143 -3.78 -5.50 -4.99
CA GLY A 143 -4.77 -5.78 -6.03
C GLY A 143 -6.21 -5.64 -5.53
N VAL A 144 -6.48 -5.98 -4.27
CA VAL A 144 -7.77 -5.70 -3.62
C VAL A 144 -8.02 -4.20 -3.50
N ALA A 145 -7.00 -3.39 -3.20
CA ALA A 145 -7.14 -1.93 -3.17
C ALA A 145 -7.46 -1.35 -4.56
N CYS A 146 -6.82 -1.84 -5.62
CA CYS A 146 -7.17 -1.48 -7.01
C CYS A 146 -8.61 -1.86 -7.35
N ALA A 147 -9.05 -3.08 -6.99
CA ALA A 147 -10.43 -3.51 -7.20
C ALA A 147 -11.42 -2.62 -6.43
N TRP A 148 -11.11 -2.24 -5.19
CA TRP A 148 -11.95 -1.36 -4.39
C TRP A 148 -12.04 0.04 -5.03
N PHE A 149 -10.94 0.59 -5.56
CA PHE A 149 -10.98 1.88 -6.25
C PHE A 149 -11.87 1.85 -7.50
N VAL A 150 -11.79 0.79 -8.30
CA VAL A 150 -12.63 0.59 -9.49
C VAL A 150 -14.11 0.48 -9.10
N GLU A 151 -14.43 -0.34 -8.11
CA GLU A 151 -15.81 -0.51 -7.64
C GLU A 151 -16.35 0.75 -6.96
N TRP A 152 -15.49 1.52 -6.29
CA TRP A 152 -15.84 2.82 -5.74
C TRP A 152 -16.31 3.78 -6.83
N ALA A 153 -15.54 3.92 -7.91
CA ALA A 153 -15.90 4.76 -9.04
C ALA A 153 -17.16 4.27 -9.76
N ARG A 154 -17.39 2.95 -9.81
CA ARG A 154 -18.59 2.37 -10.43
C ARG A 154 -19.86 2.59 -9.61
N ILE A 155 -19.78 2.46 -8.29
CA ILE A 155 -20.95 2.47 -7.39
C ILE A 155 -21.25 3.88 -6.88
N HIS A 156 -20.25 4.60 -6.39
CA HIS A 156 -20.41 5.92 -5.78
C HIS A 156 -20.12 7.05 -6.76
N GLY A 157 -19.21 6.81 -7.71
CA GLY A 157 -18.73 7.81 -8.63
C GLY A 157 -17.50 8.57 -8.12
N ILE A 158 -16.81 9.20 -9.05
CA ILE A 158 -15.65 10.07 -8.82
C ILE A 158 -15.82 11.37 -9.60
N TYR A 159 -15.04 12.39 -9.26
CA TYR A 159 -15.17 13.71 -9.89
C TYR A 159 -14.64 13.69 -11.33
N ASP A 160 -15.49 14.06 -12.28
CA ASP A 160 -15.11 14.25 -13.68
C ASP A 160 -14.87 15.75 -13.95
N PRO A 161 -13.62 16.18 -14.21
CA PRO A 161 -13.32 17.58 -14.45
C PRO A 161 -13.89 18.12 -15.77
N ALA A 162 -14.16 17.27 -16.76
CA ALA A 162 -14.77 17.70 -18.01
C ALA A 162 -16.27 18.00 -17.84
N LEU A 163 -16.94 17.29 -16.93
CA LEU A 163 -18.35 17.54 -16.59
C LEU A 163 -18.53 18.52 -15.42
N GLY A 164 -17.51 18.68 -14.58
CA GLY A 164 -17.58 19.48 -13.36
C GLY A 164 -18.45 18.86 -12.28
N ALA A 165 -18.62 17.53 -12.29
CA ALA A 165 -19.53 16.82 -11.39
C ALA A 165 -19.01 15.43 -11.04
N VAL A 166 -19.47 14.89 -9.90
CA VAL A 166 -19.26 13.48 -9.56
C VAL A 166 -20.18 12.63 -10.42
N ARG A 167 -19.63 11.59 -11.06
CA ARG A 167 -20.41 10.61 -11.80
C ARG A 167 -19.88 9.21 -11.61
N GLN A 168 -20.77 8.24 -11.80
CA GLN A 168 -20.37 6.84 -11.91
C GLN A 168 -19.54 6.62 -13.18
N VAL A 169 -18.50 5.81 -13.06
CA VAL A 169 -17.58 5.48 -14.16
C VAL A 169 -17.56 3.98 -14.34
N ASN A 170 -17.87 3.51 -15.55
CA ASN A 170 -17.66 2.11 -15.92
C ASN A 170 -16.26 1.97 -16.51
N TYR A 171 -15.53 0.92 -16.12
CA TYR A 171 -14.19 0.68 -16.61
C TYR A 171 -14.17 0.18 -18.07
N ASN A 172 -13.16 0.57 -18.84
CA ASN A 172 -12.90 0.07 -20.20
C ASN A 172 -11.85 -1.05 -20.18
N LEU A 173 -12.25 -2.31 -20.40
CA LEU A 173 -11.35 -3.49 -20.41
C LEU A 173 -10.81 -3.86 -21.80
N ASP A 174 -10.78 -2.94 -22.76
CA ASP A 174 -10.07 -3.18 -24.01
C ASP A 174 -8.55 -3.32 -23.74
N LEU A 175 -8.05 -4.55 -23.84
CA LEU A 175 -6.63 -4.87 -23.61
C LEU A 175 -5.71 -4.18 -24.62
N SER A 176 -6.19 -3.86 -25.82
CA SER A 176 -5.39 -3.14 -26.83
C SER A 176 -5.17 -1.69 -26.40
N MET A 177 -6.22 -1.05 -25.87
CA MET A 177 -6.13 0.28 -25.27
C MET A 177 -5.16 0.26 -24.09
N ILE A 178 -5.35 -0.65 -23.12
CA ILE A 178 -4.50 -0.74 -21.92
C ILE A 178 -3.03 -0.94 -22.30
N TRP A 179 -2.76 -1.82 -23.27
CA TRP A 179 -1.41 -2.05 -23.76
C TRP A 179 -0.81 -0.81 -24.43
N GLN A 180 -1.57 -0.06 -25.23
CA GLN A 180 -1.09 1.17 -25.85
C GLN A 180 -0.76 2.25 -24.81
N ARG A 181 -1.57 2.35 -23.75
CA ARG A 181 -1.38 3.33 -22.66
C ARG A 181 -0.05 3.23 -21.92
N GLN A 182 0.70 2.13 -22.03
CA GLN A 182 2.04 2.03 -21.44
C GLN A 182 3.03 3.04 -22.04
N PHE A 183 2.79 3.56 -23.25
CA PHE A 183 3.70 4.48 -23.95
C PHE A 183 3.28 5.96 -23.86
N ASP A 184 2.01 6.23 -23.56
CA ASP A 184 1.41 7.57 -23.49
C ASP A 184 0.58 7.79 -22.22
N PHE A 185 0.90 7.11 -21.11
CA PHE A 185 0.12 7.12 -19.86
C PHE A 185 -0.09 8.52 -19.25
N ILE A 186 0.79 9.49 -19.54
CA ILE A 186 0.66 10.88 -19.06
C ILE A 186 -0.49 11.62 -19.77
N THR A 187 -0.86 11.19 -20.97
CA THR A 187 -1.89 11.85 -21.79
C THR A 187 -3.26 11.17 -21.72
N ILE A 188 -3.46 10.26 -20.76
CA ILE A 188 -4.78 9.64 -20.53
C ILE A 188 -5.76 10.74 -20.08
N ASP A 189 -6.86 10.89 -20.83
CA ASP A 189 -7.89 11.91 -20.64
C ASP A 189 -9.29 11.31 -20.38
N SER A 190 -9.37 9.99 -20.20
CA SER A 190 -10.61 9.23 -20.00
C SER A 190 -10.62 8.52 -18.66
N LEU A 191 -11.64 8.76 -17.83
CA LEU A 191 -11.79 8.07 -16.54
C LEU A 191 -12.07 6.58 -16.74
N GLU A 192 -12.79 6.22 -17.81
CA GLU A 192 -13.06 4.84 -18.20
C GLU A 192 -11.75 4.07 -18.44
N ASP A 193 -10.78 4.70 -19.11
CA ASP A 193 -9.45 4.12 -19.37
C ASP A 193 -8.62 4.02 -18.08
N VAL A 194 -8.67 5.04 -17.21
CA VAL A 194 -8.01 4.99 -15.88
C VAL A 194 -8.56 3.84 -15.05
N MET A 195 -9.89 3.68 -14.97
CA MET A 195 -10.52 2.58 -14.24
C MET A 195 -10.23 1.22 -14.90
N GLY A 196 -10.18 1.16 -16.23
CA GLY A 196 -9.79 -0.01 -17.01
C GLY A 196 -8.39 -0.51 -16.67
N GLY A 197 -7.42 0.40 -16.61
CA GLY A 197 -6.05 0.10 -16.18
C GLY A 197 -5.99 -0.45 -14.76
N HIS A 198 -6.69 0.16 -13.81
CA HIS A 198 -6.73 -0.31 -12.41
C HIS A 198 -7.43 -1.67 -12.28
N ALA A 199 -8.44 -1.96 -13.08
CA ALA A 199 -9.09 -3.27 -13.12
C ALA A 199 -8.13 -4.37 -13.63
N PHE A 200 -7.33 -4.05 -14.66
CA PHE A 200 -6.28 -4.94 -15.14
C PHE A 200 -5.17 -5.15 -14.09
N LEU A 201 -4.71 -4.07 -13.44
CA LEU A 201 -3.74 -4.12 -12.33
C LEU A 201 -4.25 -5.00 -11.18
N ALA A 202 -5.52 -4.85 -10.77
CA ALA A 202 -6.12 -5.69 -9.74
C ALA A 202 -6.03 -7.18 -10.09
N PHE A 203 -6.35 -7.55 -11.34
CA PHE A 203 -6.20 -8.93 -11.81
C PHE A 203 -4.74 -9.39 -11.80
N ALA A 204 -3.82 -8.58 -12.32
CA ALA A 204 -2.40 -8.91 -12.41
C ALA A 204 -1.76 -9.09 -11.02
N GLU A 205 -2.06 -8.21 -10.07
CA GLU A 205 -1.51 -8.26 -8.71
C GLU A 205 -2.10 -9.40 -7.89
N ILE A 206 -3.41 -9.68 -7.99
CA ILE A 206 -4.03 -10.81 -7.28
C ILE A 206 -3.51 -12.14 -7.82
N THR A 207 -3.47 -12.31 -9.15
CA THR A 207 -2.98 -13.55 -9.76
C THR A 207 -1.47 -13.73 -9.56
N GLY A 208 -0.69 -12.66 -9.70
CA GLY A 208 0.74 -12.65 -9.36
C GLY A 208 0.97 -12.96 -7.88
N GLY A 209 0.18 -12.38 -6.98
CA GLY A 209 0.24 -12.65 -5.55
C GLY A 209 -0.06 -14.11 -5.22
N ALA A 210 -1.12 -14.69 -5.80
CA ALA A 210 -1.44 -16.11 -5.66
C ALA A 210 -0.30 -17.01 -6.18
N PHE A 211 0.27 -16.68 -7.34
CA PHE A 211 1.44 -17.37 -7.88
C PHE A 211 2.62 -17.33 -6.90
N HIS A 212 2.95 -16.15 -6.35
CA HIS A 212 4.03 -15.97 -5.39
C HIS A 212 3.81 -16.74 -4.08
N ILE A 213 2.57 -16.83 -3.58
CA ILE A 213 2.22 -17.62 -2.39
C ILE A 213 2.39 -19.12 -2.65
N ILE A 214 1.87 -19.62 -3.78
CA ILE A 214 1.99 -21.04 -4.14
C ILE A 214 3.47 -21.41 -4.31
N ALA A 215 4.22 -20.57 -5.03
CA ALA A 215 5.65 -20.74 -5.18
C ALA A 215 6.36 -20.74 -3.82
N GLY A 216 6.05 -19.81 -2.90
CA GLY A 216 6.67 -19.75 -1.58
C GLY A 216 6.27 -20.87 -0.62
N SER A 217 5.12 -21.50 -0.85
CA SER A 217 4.65 -22.64 -0.06
C SER A 217 5.16 -23.99 -0.58
N THR A 218 5.72 -24.02 -1.80
CA THR A 218 6.27 -25.22 -2.40
C THR A 218 7.74 -25.34 -1.98
N PRO A 219 8.18 -26.45 -1.36
CA PRO A 219 9.59 -26.68 -1.05
C PRO A 219 10.47 -26.51 -2.29
N TRP A 220 11.61 -25.88 -2.12
CA TRP A 220 12.49 -25.53 -3.23
C TRP A 220 12.92 -26.75 -4.07
N GLU A 221 13.24 -27.87 -3.43
CA GLU A 221 13.68 -29.10 -4.07
C GLU A 221 12.64 -29.68 -5.05
N ASP A 222 11.36 -29.36 -4.81
CA ASP A 222 10.23 -29.81 -5.61
C ASP A 222 9.86 -28.83 -6.74
N LYS A 223 10.54 -27.69 -6.83
CA LYS A 223 10.27 -26.69 -7.88
C LYS A 223 10.92 -27.10 -9.20
N ARG A 224 10.15 -27.02 -10.29
CA ARG A 224 10.65 -27.19 -11.69
C ARG A 224 11.65 -26.11 -12.13
N LEU A 225 11.97 -25.16 -11.26
CA LEU A 225 12.90 -24.05 -11.51
C LEU A 225 14.38 -24.44 -11.29
N GLY A 226 14.66 -25.65 -10.78
CA GLY A 226 16.02 -26.19 -10.57
C GLY A 226 16.74 -25.58 -9.36
N GLU A 227 18.00 -25.95 -9.11
CA GLU A 227 18.77 -25.49 -7.94
C GLU A 227 18.98 -23.96 -7.90
N TRP A 228 19.07 -23.41 -6.68
CA TRP A 228 19.34 -22.00 -6.41
C TRP A 228 20.81 -21.69 -6.72
N SER A 229 21.07 -21.25 -7.94
CA SER A 229 22.40 -20.81 -8.34
C SER A 229 22.62 -19.33 -8.01
N LYS A 230 23.89 -18.90 -8.01
CA LYS A 230 24.25 -17.47 -7.87
C LYS A 230 23.49 -16.57 -8.86
N PHE A 231 23.30 -17.04 -10.09
CA PHE A 231 22.54 -16.34 -11.14
C PHE A 231 21.03 -16.30 -10.88
N LYS A 232 20.53 -17.24 -10.07
CA LYS A 232 19.13 -17.24 -9.64
C LYS A 232 18.91 -16.47 -8.34
N GLY A 233 19.97 -15.93 -7.72
CA GLY A 233 19.85 -15.11 -6.51
C GLY A 233 20.54 -15.70 -5.28
N ALA A 234 21.22 -16.85 -5.39
CA ALA A 234 22.06 -17.36 -4.31
C ALA A 234 23.15 -16.32 -3.99
N GLU A 235 23.31 -16.00 -2.71
CA GLU A 235 24.22 -14.94 -2.20
C GLU A 235 23.79 -13.49 -2.50
N LEU A 236 22.74 -13.25 -3.30
CA LEU A 236 22.25 -11.90 -3.60
C LEU A 236 21.07 -11.49 -2.70
N LEU A 237 20.34 -12.45 -2.14
CA LEU A 237 19.25 -12.18 -1.22
C LEU A 237 19.77 -11.86 0.18
N SER A 238 19.72 -10.57 0.52
CA SER A 238 19.99 -10.03 1.85
C SER A 238 18.95 -8.96 2.20
N ALA A 239 18.84 -8.60 3.48
CA ALA A 239 17.96 -7.52 3.92
C ALA A 239 18.22 -6.20 3.16
N GLU A 240 19.50 -5.87 2.94
CA GLU A 240 19.91 -4.66 2.22
C GLU A 240 19.58 -4.74 0.73
N ALA A 241 19.77 -5.90 0.09
CA ALA A 241 19.43 -6.07 -1.32
C ALA A 241 17.92 -5.89 -1.55
N VAL A 242 17.09 -6.53 -0.72
CA VAL A 242 15.62 -6.40 -0.78
C VAL A 242 15.21 -4.94 -0.56
N LEU A 243 15.77 -4.28 0.46
CA LEU A 243 15.51 -2.85 0.71
C LEU A 243 15.94 -1.98 -0.47
N SER A 244 17.08 -2.25 -1.10
CA SER A 244 17.60 -1.46 -2.23
C SER A 244 16.69 -1.52 -3.46
N TRP A 245 16.09 -2.68 -3.75
CA TRP A 245 15.12 -2.81 -4.83
C TRP A 245 13.82 -2.08 -4.51
N SER A 246 13.35 -2.14 -3.26
CA SER A 246 12.20 -1.34 -2.83
C SER A 246 12.46 0.16 -2.91
N LEU A 247 13.66 0.62 -2.54
CA LEU A 247 14.07 2.02 -2.68
C LEU A 247 14.11 2.46 -4.14
N ALA A 248 14.68 1.64 -5.03
CA ALA A 248 14.68 1.89 -6.46
C ALA A 248 13.29 1.83 -7.10
N GLY A 249 12.36 1.06 -6.53
CA GLY A 249 10.97 1.02 -6.99
C GLY A 249 10.15 2.23 -6.56
N ILE A 250 10.50 2.88 -5.44
CA ILE A 250 9.83 4.08 -4.93
C ILE A 250 10.44 5.37 -5.53
N GLY A 251 11.76 5.41 -5.74
CA GLY A 251 12.51 6.58 -6.22
C GLY A 251 12.48 6.76 -7.73
#